data_AF-A0A8J6Y7U0-F1
#
_entry.id   AF-A0A8J6Y7U0-F1
#
_cell.length_a   1.000
_cell.length_b   1.000
_cell.length_c   1.000
_cell.angle_alpha   90.00
_cell.angle_beta   90.00
_cell.angle_gamma   90.00
#
_symmetry.space_group_name_H-M   'P 1'
#
loop_
_entity.id
_entity.type
_entity.pdbx_description
1 polymer ?
#
loop_
_entity_poly.entity_id
_entity_poly.type
_entity_poly.pdbx_seq_one_letter_code
_entity_poly.pdbx_strand_id
1 'polypeptide(L)'
;MKAKIVVLSFALIAMIFAGPADAQVRDETILTYKVLSEEWHDLIGGVLDLTEAEAEGFWPIYEEYSAVKGALWNERIDVIKMFLTGYDTMGPEVARGLLGASFEIDSKMVALERAYADRFDDVLPPAKV
;
A
#
# COMPACT_ATOMS: atom_id res chain seq x y z
N MET A 1 33.59 31.51 48.70
CA MET A 1 32.27 32.09 48.37
C MET A 1 31.90 31.66 46.94
N LYS A 2 31.50 30.43 46.60
CA LYS A 2 30.31 29.64 47.01
C LYS A 2 28.99 30.41 46.96
N ALA A 3 28.69 31.10 45.86
CA ALA A 3 27.36 31.70 45.63
C ALA A 3 26.96 31.90 44.16
N LYS A 4 27.67 31.33 43.18
CA LYS A 4 27.36 31.54 41.73
C LYS A 4 26.99 30.29 40.94
N ILE A 5 26.92 29.12 41.59
CA ILE A 5 26.63 27.84 40.91
C ILE A 5 25.14 27.44 41.04
N VAL A 6 24.37 28.07 41.93
CA VAL A 6 22.97 27.65 42.20
C VAL A 6 21.94 28.29 41.25
N VAL A 7 22.32 29.29 40.44
CA VAL A 7 21.39 29.94 39.49
C VAL A 7 21.32 29.22 38.13
N LEU A 8 22.26 28.31 37.84
CA LEU A 8 22.25 27.48 36.63
C LEU A 8 21.42 26.19 36.77
N SER A 9 20.82 25.94 37.93
CA SER A 9 20.03 24.73 38.20
C SER A 9 18.52 24.97 38.22
N PHE A 10 18.06 26.19 37.95
CA PHE A 10 16.63 26.54 37.91
C PHE A 10 16.09 26.81 36.49
N ALA A 11 16.91 26.67 35.46
CA ALA A 11 16.51 26.86 34.05
C ALA A 11 16.09 25.55 33.34
N LEU A 12 16.11 24.40 34.02
CA LEU A 12 15.87 23.09 33.40
C LEU A 12 14.52 22.43 33.75
N ILE A 13 13.65 23.07 34.53
CA ILE A 13 12.38 22.46 34.99
C ILE A 13 11.14 23.29 34.61
N ALA A 14 11.26 24.19 33.62
CA ALA A 14 10.12 24.96 33.09
C ALA A 14 9.72 24.61 31.64
N MET A 15 10.30 23.56 31.04
CA MET A 15 9.94 23.10 29.68
C MET A 15 9.05 21.85 29.63
N ILE A 16 8.54 21.35 30.77
CA ILE A 16 7.72 20.12 30.80
C ILE A 16 6.20 20.43 30.71
N PHE A 17 5.81 21.69 30.50
CA PHE A 17 4.41 22.07 30.22
C PHE A 17 4.22 22.71 28.84
N ALA A 18 4.93 22.21 27.83
CA ALA A 18 4.34 22.20 26.50
C ALA A 18 3.28 21.08 26.52
N GLY A 19 1.98 21.47 26.54
CA GLY A 19 0.89 20.56 26.22
C GLY A 19 1.11 19.91 24.84
N PRO A 20 0.25 19.00 24.38
CA PRO A 20 0.41 18.42 23.04
C PRO A 20 0.55 19.60 22.08
N ALA A 21 1.76 19.75 21.51
CA ALA A 21 1.90 20.44 20.25
C ALA A 21 0.92 19.69 19.37
N ASP A 22 -0.20 20.36 19.05
CA ASP A 22 -1.14 19.90 18.05
C ASP A 22 -0.28 19.28 16.95
N ALA A 23 -0.45 17.98 16.76
CA ALA A 23 0.07 17.29 15.61
C ALA A 23 -0.69 17.90 14.43
N GLN A 24 -0.25 19.09 14.02
CA GLN A 24 -0.70 19.77 12.83
C GLN A 24 -0.12 18.95 11.68
N VAL A 25 -0.80 17.84 11.37
CA VAL A 25 -0.70 17.20 10.07
C VAL A 25 -1.10 18.29 9.09
N ARG A 26 -0.11 18.96 8.50
CA ARG A 26 -0.31 19.89 7.39
C ARG A 26 -1.12 19.12 6.36
N ASP A 27 -2.17 19.75 5.85
CA ASP A 27 -3.07 19.25 4.79
C ASP A 27 -2.29 18.75 3.54
N GLU A 28 -1.05 19.18 3.41
CA GLU A 28 0.00 18.74 2.49
C GLU A 28 0.38 17.25 2.61
N THR A 29 -0.06 16.58 3.68
CA THR A 29 0.14 15.13 3.90
C THR A 29 -1.03 14.31 3.37
N ILE A 30 -2.12 14.94 2.90
CA ILE A 30 -3.20 14.23 2.22
C ILE A 30 -2.77 13.99 0.78
N LEU A 31 -2.03 12.90 0.59
CA LEU A 31 -1.69 12.40 -0.74
C LEU A 31 -3.00 12.00 -1.44
N THR A 32 -3.39 12.74 -2.48
CA THR A 32 -4.61 12.43 -3.22
C THR A 32 -4.40 11.16 -4.05
N TYR A 33 -5.48 10.40 -4.29
CA TYR A 33 -5.44 9.20 -5.14
C TYR A 33 -4.79 9.49 -6.51
N LYS A 34 -5.04 10.67 -7.07
CA LYS A 34 -4.49 11.09 -8.35
C LYS A 34 -2.97 11.23 -8.30
N VAL A 35 -2.43 11.90 -7.28
CA VAL A 35 -0.98 12.05 -7.07
C VAL A 35 -0.33 10.67 -6.89
N LEU A 36 -0.93 9.80 -6.07
CA LEU A 36 -0.47 8.42 -5.91
C LEU A 36 -0.46 7.64 -7.24
N SER A 37 -1.50 7.76 -8.06
CA SER A 37 -1.56 7.05 -9.34
C SER A 37 -0.54 7.58 -10.34
N GLU A 38 -0.33 8.90 -10.39
CA GLU A 38 0.65 9.54 -11.28
C GLU A 38 2.09 9.19 -10.83
N GLU A 39 2.40 9.33 -9.55
CA GLU A 39 3.71 8.95 -9.01
C GLU A 39 3.99 7.44 -9.17
N TRP A 40 2.96 6.61 -9.06
CA TRP A 40 3.08 5.16 -9.26
C TRP A 40 3.35 4.79 -10.73
N HIS A 41 2.67 5.47 -11.65
CA HIS A 41 2.88 5.33 -13.09
C HIS A 41 4.32 5.71 -13.47
N ASP A 42 4.78 6.88 -13.02
CA ASP A 42 6.15 7.36 -13.24
C ASP A 42 7.18 6.44 -12.61
N LEU A 43 6.92 5.93 -11.39
CA LEU A 43 7.82 4.99 -10.70
C LEU A 43 7.99 3.70 -11.49
N ILE A 44 6.90 3.10 -11.97
CA ILE A 44 6.98 1.85 -12.75
C ILE A 44 7.73 2.10 -14.07
N GLY A 45 7.36 3.15 -14.81
CA GLY A 45 8.01 3.48 -16.07
C GLY A 45 9.50 3.75 -15.89
N GLY A 46 9.88 4.47 -14.82
CA GLY A 46 11.26 4.79 -14.49
C GLY A 46 12.07 3.59 -14.00
N VAL A 47 11.48 2.69 -13.19
CA VAL A 47 12.15 1.47 -12.70
C VAL A 47 12.38 0.47 -13.83
N LEU A 48 11.40 0.32 -14.74
CA LEU A 48 11.53 -0.56 -15.90
C LEU A 48 12.37 0.06 -17.03
N ASP A 49 12.70 1.36 -16.93
CA ASP A 49 13.43 2.11 -17.96
C ASP A 49 12.79 1.93 -19.35
N LEU A 50 11.47 2.15 -19.42
CA LEU A 50 10.70 1.94 -20.65
C LEU A 50 11.06 2.99 -21.72
N THR A 51 11.35 2.53 -22.93
CA THR A 51 11.36 3.39 -24.11
C THR A 51 9.93 3.83 -24.45
N GLU A 52 9.79 4.88 -25.27
CA GLU A 52 8.47 5.38 -25.70
C GLU A 52 7.62 4.28 -26.37
N ALA A 53 8.24 3.46 -27.23
CA ALA A 53 7.56 2.36 -27.91
C ALA A 53 7.17 1.21 -26.96
N GLU A 54 8.02 0.86 -25.99
CA GLU A 54 7.69 -0.14 -24.96
C GLU A 54 6.54 0.37 -24.06
N ALA A 55 6.56 1.65 -23.68
CA ALA A 55 5.52 2.26 -22.87
C ALA A 55 4.15 2.26 -23.58
N GLU A 56 4.11 2.57 -24.89
CA GLU A 56 2.88 2.51 -25.69
C GLU A 56 2.22 1.12 -25.68
N GLY A 57 3.01 0.05 -25.73
CA GLY A 57 2.51 -1.32 -25.64
C GLY A 57 2.18 -1.78 -24.21
N PHE A 58 2.98 -1.36 -23.23
CA PHE A 58 2.90 -1.78 -21.84
C PHE A 58 1.68 -1.23 -21.11
N TRP A 59 1.42 0.09 -21.20
CA TRP A 59 0.44 0.76 -20.35
C TRP A 59 -0.98 0.23 -20.49
N PRO A 60 -1.52 -0.04 -21.69
CA PRO A 60 -2.85 -0.62 -21.84
C PRO A 60 -3.00 -1.97 -21.14
N ILE A 61 -1.95 -2.81 -21.17
CA ILE A 61 -1.93 -4.13 -20.53
C ILE A 61 -1.85 -3.95 -19.01
N TYR A 62 -1.02 -3.03 -18.53
CA TYR A 62 -0.84 -2.75 -17.11
C TYR A 62 -2.09 -2.15 -16.45
N GLU A 63 -2.81 -1.25 -17.13
CA GLU A 63 -4.05 -0.68 -16.64
C GLU A 63 -5.13 -1.75 -16.46
N GLU A 64 -5.27 -2.65 -17.44
CA GLU A 64 -6.18 -3.79 -17.38
C GLU A 64 -5.81 -4.73 -16.22
N TYR A 65 -4.53 -5.09 -16.12
CA TYR A 65 -3.97 -5.89 -15.01
C TYR A 65 -4.31 -5.28 -13.65
N SER A 66 -4.05 -3.98 -13.49
CA SER A 66 -4.24 -3.26 -12.23
C SER A 66 -5.71 -3.21 -11.83
N ALA A 67 -6.62 -3.04 -12.79
CA ALA A 67 -8.05 -3.07 -12.53
C ALA A 67 -8.53 -4.44 -12.04
N VAL A 68 -8.12 -5.52 -12.71
CA VAL A 68 -8.49 -6.90 -12.33
C VAL A 68 -7.86 -7.28 -10.98
N LYS A 69 -6.59 -6.93 -10.76
CA LYS A 69 -5.89 -7.13 -9.49
C LYS A 69 -6.58 -6.37 -8.35
N GLY A 70 -7.00 -5.14 -8.60
CA GLY A 70 -7.75 -4.33 -7.65
C GLY A 70 -9.08 -4.96 -7.22
N ALA A 71 -9.82 -5.58 -8.16
CA ALA A 71 -11.04 -6.31 -7.84
C ALA A 71 -10.79 -7.52 -6.92
N LEU A 72 -9.73 -8.30 -7.18
CA LEU A 72 -9.33 -9.41 -6.30
C LEU A 72 -8.91 -8.92 -4.90
N TRP A 73 -8.24 -7.77 -4.82
CA TRP A 73 -7.93 -7.13 -3.53
C TRP A 73 -9.18 -6.71 -2.77
N ASN A 74 -10.20 -6.21 -3.44
CA ASN A 74 -11.48 -5.90 -2.80
C ASN A 74 -12.15 -7.17 -2.25
N GLU A 75 -12.17 -8.27 -3.01
CA GLU A 75 -12.64 -9.58 -2.51
C GLU A 75 -11.87 -10.01 -1.26
N ARG A 76 -10.53 -9.88 -1.27
CA ARG A 76 -9.66 -10.20 -0.12
C ARG A 76 -10.03 -9.37 1.11
N ILE A 77 -10.19 -8.06 0.92
CA ILE A 77 -10.55 -7.13 1.99
C ILE A 77 -11.91 -7.51 2.59
N ASP A 78 -12.88 -7.90 1.79
CA ASP A 78 -14.20 -8.28 2.28
C ASP A 78 -14.16 -9.59 3.10
N VAL A 79 -13.37 -10.58 2.68
CA VAL A 79 -13.11 -11.79 3.48
C VAL A 79 -12.48 -11.43 4.83
N ILE A 80 -11.51 -10.52 4.85
CA ILE A 80 -10.87 -10.04 6.09
C ILE A 80 -11.89 -9.32 6.99
N LYS A 81 -12.72 -8.43 6.44
CA LYS A 81 -13.78 -7.75 7.21
C LYS A 81 -14.77 -8.74 7.83
N MET A 82 -15.20 -9.74 7.07
CA MET A 82 -16.08 -10.80 7.57
C MET A 82 -15.42 -11.59 8.70
N PHE A 83 -14.14 -11.91 8.54
CA PHE A 83 -13.36 -12.59 9.57
C PHE A 83 -13.27 -11.77 10.86
N LEU A 84 -12.87 -10.50 10.76
CA LEU A 84 -12.73 -9.61 11.91
C LEU A 84 -14.08 -9.35 12.61
N THR A 85 -15.16 -9.21 11.85
CA THR A 85 -16.50 -8.98 12.40
C THR A 85 -17.03 -10.20 13.15
N GLY A 86 -16.74 -11.41 12.67
CA GLY A 86 -17.24 -12.65 13.24
C GLY A 86 -16.27 -13.37 14.16
N TYR A 87 -15.06 -12.86 14.41
CA TYR A 87 -13.94 -13.63 14.97
C TYR A 87 -14.30 -14.44 16.23
N ASP A 88 -14.95 -13.79 17.20
CA ASP A 88 -15.30 -14.42 18.48
C ASP A 88 -16.58 -15.29 18.43
N THR A 89 -17.38 -15.18 17.36
CA THR A 89 -18.74 -15.73 17.31
C THR A 89 -19.00 -16.67 16.13
N MET A 90 -18.12 -16.72 15.14
CA MET A 90 -18.32 -17.52 13.93
C MET A 90 -18.20 -19.02 14.21
N GLY A 91 -19.12 -19.78 13.61
CA GLY A 91 -19.07 -21.23 13.64
C GLY A 91 -17.93 -21.81 12.79
N PRO A 92 -17.50 -23.05 13.05
CA PRO A 92 -16.40 -23.70 12.31
C PRO A 92 -16.60 -23.75 10.79
N GLU A 93 -17.84 -23.90 10.31
CA GLU A 93 -18.15 -23.91 8.88
C GLU A 93 -17.90 -22.55 8.22
N VAL A 94 -18.28 -21.46 8.88
CA VAL A 94 -18.03 -20.10 8.38
C VAL A 94 -16.53 -19.80 8.37
N ALA A 95 -15.82 -20.14 9.44
CA ALA A 95 -14.37 -19.97 9.51
C ALA A 95 -13.65 -20.74 8.38
N ARG A 96 -14.07 -21.99 8.12
CA ARG A 96 -13.54 -22.79 7.02
C ARG A 96 -13.89 -22.21 5.65
N GLY A 97 -15.11 -21.67 5.49
CA GLY A 97 -15.52 -20.99 4.27
C GLY A 97 -14.66 -19.76 3.95
N LEU A 98 -14.38 -18.92 4.96
CA LEU A 98 -13.50 -17.74 4.80
C LEU A 98 -12.06 -18.12 4.46
N LEU A 99 -11.55 -19.21 5.05
CA LEU A 99 -10.24 -19.74 4.68
C LEU A 99 -10.22 -20.26 3.24
N GLY A 100 -11.25 -21.01 2.83
CA GLY A 100 -11.40 -21.49 1.46
C GLY A 100 -11.48 -20.34 0.45
N ALA A 101 -12.34 -19.34 0.69
CA ALA A 101 -12.40 -18.12 -0.10
C ALA A 101 -11.03 -17.43 -0.16
N SER A 102 -10.26 -17.49 0.92
CA SER A 102 -8.94 -16.88 0.94
C SER A 102 -7.99 -17.55 -0.05
N PHE A 103 -7.94 -18.88 -0.05
CA PHE A 103 -7.12 -19.65 -0.99
C PHE A 103 -7.57 -19.50 -2.44
N GLU A 104 -8.87 -19.43 -2.69
CA GLU A 104 -9.39 -19.19 -4.04
C GLU A 104 -8.91 -17.84 -4.59
N ILE A 105 -8.92 -16.78 -3.77
CA ILE A 105 -8.40 -15.47 -4.18
C ILE A 105 -6.89 -15.53 -4.45
N ASP A 106 -6.12 -16.26 -3.65
CA ASP A 106 -4.67 -16.43 -3.90
C ASP A 106 -4.43 -17.15 -5.23
N SER A 107 -5.20 -18.21 -5.50
CA SER A 107 -5.15 -18.96 -6.76
C SER A 107 -5.47 -18.06 -7.95
N LYS A 108 -6.54 -17.27 -7.87
CA LYS A 108 -6.89 -16.28 -8.90
C LYS A 108 -5.80 -15.23 -9.10
N MET A 109 -5.17 -14.76 -8.02
CA MET A 109 -4.09 -13.76 -8.10
C MET A 109 -2.87 -14.33 -8.84
N VAL A 110 -2.45 -15.55 -8.53
CA VAL A 110 -1.33 -16.21 -9.23
C VAL A 110 -1.68 -16.48 -10.70
N ALA A 111 -2.92 -16.91 -10.98
CA ALA A 111 -3.37 -17.13 -12.35
C ALA A 111 -3.38 -15.82 -13.15
N LEU A 112 -3.82 -14.72 -12.54
CA LEU A 112 -3.76 -13.39 -13.10
C LEU A 112 -2.32 -12.98 -13.42
N GLU A 113 -1.42 -13.08 -12.45
CA GLU A 113 -0.02 -12.69 -12.62
C GLU A 113 0.67 -13.47 -13.76
N ARG A 114 0.41 -14.77 -13.87
CA ARG A 114 0.92 -15.58 -15.00
C ARG A 114 0.35 -15.12 -16.34
N ALA A 115 -0.96 -14.93 -16.42
CA ALA A 115 -1.61 -14.54 -17.67
C ALA A 115 -1.14 -13.17 -18.18
N TYR A 116 -0.83 -12.24 -17.28
CA TYR A 116 -0.32 -10.92 -17.67
C TYR A 116 1.19 -10.91 -17.88
N ALA A 117 1.96 -11.75 -17.19
CA ALA A 117 3.38 -11.96 -17.52
C ALA A 117 3.56 -12.39 -18.98
N ASP A 118 2.79 -13.38 -19.43
CA ASP A 118 2.81 -13.83 -20.83
C ASP A 118 2.47 -12.69 -21.81
N ARG A 119 1.57 -11.78 -21.44
CA ARG A 119 1.20 -10.60 -22.26
C ARG A 119 2.25 -9.50 -22.21
N PHE A 120 2.96 -9.34 -21.11
CA PHE A 120 4.06 -8.39 -21.01
C PHE A 120 5.27 -8.86 -21.82
N ASP A 121 5.53 -10.16 -21.89
CA ASP A 121 6.57 -10.75 -22.76
C ASP A 121 6.37 -10.42 -24.25
N ASP A 122 5.12 -10.17 -24.69
CA ASP A 122 4.81 -9.77 -26.07
C ASP A 122 5.22 -8.32 -26.40
N VAL A 123 5.33 -7.45 -25.39
CA VAL A 123 5.57 -6.00 -25.57
C VAL A 123 6.82 -5.47 -24.89
N LEU A 124 7.44 -6.26 -24.01
CA LEU A 124 8.66 -5.93 -23.29
C LEU A 124 9.75 -6.98 -23.53
N PRO A 125 11.04 -6.60 -23.48
CA PRO A 125 12.12 -7.57 -23.44
C PRO A 125 12.05 -8.40 -22.15
N PRO A 126 12.53 -9.67 -22.15
CA PRO A 126 12.44 -10.56 -20.99
C PRO A 126 13.08 -10.03 -19.69
N ALA A 127 13.97 -9.05 -19.78
CA ALA A 127 14.60 -8.43 -18.61
C ALA A 127 13.70 -7.41 -17.88
N LYS A 128 12.54 -7.06 -18.45
CA LYS A 128 11.61 -6.04 -17.95
C LYS A 128 10.22 -6.61 -17.60
N VAL A 129 10.07 -7.93 -17.59
CA VAL A 129 8.81 -8.65 -17.28
C VAL A 129 8.83 -9.17 -15.84
#